data_AF-A0A7K2MNP2-F1
#
_entry.id   AF-A0A7K2MNP2-F1
#
_cell.length_a   1.000
_cell.length_b   1.000
_cell.length_c   1.000
_cell.angle_alpha   90.00
_cell.angle_beta   90.00
_cell.angle_gamma   90.00
#
_symmetry.space_group_name_H-M   'P 1'
#
loop_
_entity.id
_entity.type
_entity.pdbx_description
1 polymer ?
#
loop_
_entity_poly.entity_id
_entity_poly.type
_entity_poly.pdbx_seq_one_letter_code
_entity_poly.pdbx_strand_id
1 'polypeptide(L)'
;MHTLRTALLPTLALLVLTAGCSSSGSEGERLLTARQEKYCRQLGVWQKARDAARTAEAEPSGYDEADGLARIALLTVRPLRDESLGDGRTLGEASAQAMNNGDPEAEGRLVEYCADAGFETLTR
;
A
#
# COMPACT_ATOMS: atom_id res chain seq x y z
N MET A 1 29.53 -26.32 -68.48
CA MET A 1 29.74 -25.55 -67.24
C MET A 1 28.36 -24.98 -66.85
N HIS A 2 27.54 -25.72 -66.08
CA HIS A 2 27.35 -25.58 -64.62
C HIS A 2 27.09 -24.10 -64.26
N THR A 3 25.96 -23.69 -63.68
CA THR A 3 25.09 -24.39 -62.72
C THR A 3 23.77 -23.62 -62.57
N LEU A 4 22.64 -24.34 -62.45
CA LEU A 4 21.42 -23.82 -61.83
C LEU A 4 21.75 -23.38 -60.39
N ARG A 5 21.29 -22.21 -59.97
CA ARG A 5 21.21 -21.83 -58.55
C ARG A 5 19.76 -21.59 -58.18
N THR A 6 19.15 -22.65 -57.69
CA THR A 6 17.93 -22.64 -56.89
C THR A 6 18.17 -21.77 -55.66
N ALA A 7 17.47 -20.64 -55.53
CA ALA A 7 17.47 -19.84 -54.32
C ALA A 7 16.15 -20.09 -53.57
N LEU A 8 16.30 -20.68 -52.40
CA LEU A 8 15.28 -21.10 -51.47
C LEU A 8 14.50 -19.90 -50.91
N LEU A 9 13.17 -20.03 -50.88
CA LEU A 9 12.26 -19.15 -50.15
C LEU A 9 12.45 -19.33 -48.65
N PRO A 10 12.65 -18.27 -47.85
CA PRO A 10 12.37 -18.32 -46.43
C PRO A 10 10.91 -17.95 -46.21
N THR A 11 10.06 -18.95 -45.96
CA THR A 11 8.74 -18.76 -45.35
C THR A 11 8.94 -18.14 -43.96
N LEU A 12 8.67 -16.84 -43.85
CA LEU A 12 8.54 -16.14 -42.56
C LEU A 12 7.30 -16.70 -41.84
N ALA A 13 7.52 -17.67 -40.97
CA ALA A 13 6.55 -18.05 -39.97
C ALA A 13 6.39 -16.88 -38.99
N LEU A 14 5.34 -16.07 -39.19
CA LEU A 14 4.88 -15.15 -38.15
C LEU A 14 4.38 -15.98 -36.97
N LEU A 15 5.24 -16.15 -35.98
CA LEU A 15 4.83 -16.49 -34.63
C LEU A 15 4.02 -15.31 -34.10
N VAL A 16 2.71 -15.35 -34.28
CA VAL A 16 1.78 -14.53 -33.52
C VAL A 16 1.90 -15.00 -32.08
N LEU A 17 2.82 -14.38 -31.34
CA LEU A 17 2.79 -14.39 -29.89
C LEU A 17 1.47 -13.74 -29.51
N THR A 18 0.45 -14.56 -29.27
CA THR A 18 -0.68 -14.18 -28.44
C THR A 18 -0.11 -13.87 -27.06
N ALA A 19 0.38 -12.64 -26.88
CA ALA A 19 0.55 -12.07 -25.57
C ALA A 19 -0.85 -12.09 -24.96
N GLY A 20 -1.10 -13.15 -24.19
CA GLY A 20 -2.32 -13.30 -23.41
C GLY A 20 -2.43 -12.06 -22.57
N CYS A 21 -3.43 -11.24 -22.88
CA CYS A 21 -3.86 -10.15 -22.03
C CYS A 21 -4.38 -10.81 -20.74
N SER A 22 -3.48 -11.06 -19.80
CA SER A 22 -3.82 -11.65 -18.51
C SER A 22 -4.60 -10.59 -17.75
N SER A 23 -5.93 -10.76 -17.71
CA SER A 23 -6.89 -9.95 -16.95
C SER A 23 -6.64 -9.97 -15.42
N SER A 24 -5.51 -10.52 -14.97
CA SER A 24 -5.07 -10.62 -13.58
C SER A 24 -4.40 -9.34 -13.05
N GLY A 25 -3.95 -8.43 -13.94
CA GLY A 25 -3.35 -7.14 -13.54
C GLY A 25 -4.35 -6.25 -12.83
N SER A 26 -5.51 -6.01 -13.45
CA SER A 26 -6.53 -5.10 -12.92
C SER A 26 -7.20 -5.59 -11.64
N GLU A 27 -7.33 -6.90 -11.45
CA GLU A 27 -7.93 -7.44 -10.21
C GLU A 27 -6.96 -7.32 -9.03
N GLY A 28 -5.68 -7.60 -9.24
CA GLY A 28 -4.63 -7.42 -8.23
C GLY A 28 -4.47 -5.97 -7.82
N GLU A 29 -4.44 -5.04 -8.78
CA GLU A 29 -4.35 -3.60 -8.54
C GLU A 29 -5.57 -3.09 -7.75
N ARG A 30 -6.79 -3.48 -8.14
CA ARG A 30 -8.01 -3.10 -7.40
C ARG A 30 -8.02 -3.62 -5.96
N LEU A 31 -7.54 -4.84 -5.75
CA LEU A 31 -7.43 -5.41 -4.41
C LEU A 31 -6.37 -4.70 -3.57
N LEU A 32 -5.25 -4.31 -4.16
CA LEU A 32 -4.22 -3.51 -3.50
C LEU A 32 -4.79 -2.15 -3.09
N THR A 33 -5.35 -1.39 -4.05
CA THR A 33 -5.96 -0.08 -3.78
C THR A 33 -7.01 -0.15 -2.67
N ALA A 34 -7.87 -1.17 -2.67
CA ALA A 34 -8.87 -1.35 -1.62
C ALA A 34 -8.26 -1.61 -0.23
N ARG A 35 -7.12 -2.32 -0.16
CA ARG A 35 -6.40 -2.53 1.10
C ARG A 35 -5.73 -1.25 1.57
N GLN A 36 -5.11 -0.51 0.67
CA GLN A 36 -4.47 0.77 0.95
C GLN A 36 -5.50 1.78 1.48
N GLU A 37 -6.63 1.92 0.79
CA GLU A 37 -7.75 2.78 1.24
C GLU A 37 -8.21 2.39 2.64
N LYS A 38 -8.43 1.08 2.88
CA LYS A 38 -8.88 0.59 4.18
C LYS A 38 -7.87 0.92 5.27
N TYR A 39 -6.58 0.75 5.01
CA TYR A 39 -5.53 1.09 5.96
C TYR A 39 -5.50 2.59 6.26
N CYS A 40 -5.49 3.44 5.23
CA CYS A 40 -5.47 4.90 5.38
C CYS A 40 -6.69 5.42 6.16
N ARG A 41 -7.86 4.82 5.95
CA ARG A 41 -9.06 5.11 6.73
C ARG A 41 -8.89 4.77 8.22
N GLN A 42 -8.33 3.61 8.54
CA GLN A 42 -8.10 3.23 9.94
C GLN A 42 -7.02 4.09 10.60
N LEU A 43 -5.98 4.48 9.85
CA LEU A 43 -4.97 5.43 10.31
C LEU A 43 -5.61 6.76 10.72
N GLY A 44 -6.42 7.36 9.87
CA GLY A 44 -7.09 8.64 10.20
C GLY A 44 -8.07 8.55 11.35
N VAL A 45 -8.78 7.42 11.51
CA VAL A 45 -9.65 7.21 12.68
C VAL A 45 -8.83 7.17 13.97
N TRP A 46 -7.70 6.47 13.98
CA TRP A 46 -6.78 6.46 15.11
C TRP A 46 -6.21 7.86 15.41
N GLN A 47 -5.76 8.59 14.38
CA GLN A 47 -5.22 9.96 14.53
C GLN A 47 -6.22 10.89 15.22
N LYS A 48 -7.48 10.88 14.76
CA LYS A 48 -8.57 11.70 15.34
C LYS A 48 -8.84 11.36 16.80
N ALA A 49 -8.93 10.07 17.13
CA ALA A 49 -9.16 9.64 18.50
C ALA A 49 -8.00 10.04 19.43
N ARG A 50 -6.76 9.84 18.99
CA ARG A 50 -5.56 10.24 19.73
C ARG A 50 -5.51 11.76 19.94
N ASP A 51 -5.80 12.55 18.92
CA ASP A 51 -5.75 14.01 19.02
C ASP A 51 -6.92 14.57 19.86
N ALA A 52 -8.09 13.92 19.84
CA ALA A 52 -9.17 14.19 20.78
C ALA A 52 -8.75 13.89 22.23
N ALA A 53 -8.10 12.74 22.48
CA ALA A 53 -7.61 12.36 23.81
C ALA A 53 -6.53 13.30 24.37
N ARG A 54 -5.79 14.01 23.51
CA ARG A 54 -4.81 15.03 23.91
C ARG A 54 -5.46 16.36 24.32
N THR A 55 -6.67 16.65 23.83
CA THR A 55 -7.33 17.97 23.96
C THR A 55 -8.46 18.00 24.97
N ALA A 56 -9.20 16.90 25.12
CA ALA A 56 -10.06 16.70 26.27
C ALA A 56 -9.16 16.54 27.50
N GLU A 57 -9.38 17.32 28.56
CA GLU A 57 -8.70 17.15 29.86
C GLU A 57 -8.69 15.65 30.18
N ALA A 58 -7.51 15.03 30.12
CA ALA A 58 -7.34 13.61 29.78
C ALA A 58 -8.10 12.64 30.69
N GLU A 59 -9.35 12.31 30.31
CA GLU A 59 -10.06 11.18 30.89
C GLU A 59 -9.43 9.88 30.36
N PRO A 60 -9.12 8.90 31.21
CA PRO A 60 -8.44 7.66 30.81
C PRO A 60 -9.11 6.92 29.64
N SER A 61 -10.43 7.05 29.51
CA SER A 61 -11.23 6.41 28.45
C SER A 61 -10.87 6.87 27.03
N GLY A 62 -10.37 8.10 26.85
CA GLY A 62 -9.97 8.60 25.54
C GLY A 62 -8.70 7.92 25.01
N TYR A 63 -7.75 7.64 25.90
CA TYR A 63 -6.54 6.90 25.55
C TYR A 63 -6.85 5.42 25.28
N ASP A 64 -7.75 4.81 26.05
CA ASP A 64 -8.20 3.43 25.81
C ASP A 64 -8.84 3.25 24.43
N GLU A 65 -9.62 4.25 23.97
CA GLU A 65 -10.21 4.27 22.63
C GLU A 65 -9.13 4.39 21.55
N ALA A 66 -8.20 5.33 21.69
CA ALA A 66 -7.09 5.50 20.76
C ALA A 66 -6.25 4.21 20.66
N ASP A 67 -5.95 3.55 21.77
CA ASP A 67 -5.23 2.27 21.79
C ASP A 67 -6.02 1.14 21.12
N GLY A 68 -7.35 1.13 21.27
CA GLY A 68 -8.23 0.22 20.54
C GLY A 68 -8.14 0.38 19.03
N LEU A 69 -8.16 1.63 18.57
CA LEU A 69 -8.09 1.97 17.15
C LEU A 69 -6.69 1.72 16.57
N ALA A 70 -5.63 1.94 17.36
CA ALA A 70 -4.27 1.57 17.02
C ALA A 70 -4.16 0.07 16.69
N ARG A 71 -4.73 -0.79 17.56
CA ARG A 71 -4.75 -2.25 17.32
C ARG A 71 -5.48 -2.62 16.03
N ILE A 72 -6.59 -1.95 15.71
CA ILE A 72 -7.35 -2.20 14.47
C ILE A 72 -6.54 -1.78 13.24
N ALA A 73 -5.86 -0.64 13.28
CA ALA A 73 -5.01 -0.18 12.19
C ALA A 73 -3.80 -1.13 11.98
N LEU A 74 -3.16 -1.59 13.06
CA LEU A 74 -2.09 -2.59 13.02
C LEU A 74 -2.55 -3.95 12.45
N LEU A 75 -3.80 -4.37 12.71
CA LEU A 75 -4.35 -5.57 12.07
C LEU A 75 -4.63 -5.33 10.58
N THR A 76 -5.04 -4.11 10.23
CA THR A 76 -5.37 -3.73 8.86
C THR A 76 -4.14 -3.60 7.97
N VAL A 77 -2.98 -3.22 8.52
CA VAL A 77 -1.72 -3.13 7.77
C VAL A 77 -1.10 -4.49 7.44
N ARG A 78 -1.45 -5.58 8.15
CA ARG A 78 -0.87 -6.93 7.93
C ARG A 78 -0.75 -7.38 6.47
N PRO A 79 -1.77 -7.24 5.59
CA PRO A 79 -1.65 -7.60 4.18
C PRO A 79 -0.76 -6.68 3.34
N LEU A 80 -0.36 -5.52 3.88
CA LEU A 80 0.49 -4.50 3.27
C LEU A 80 1.82 -4.35 4.03
N ARG A 81 2.07 -5.20 5.03
CA ARG A 81 3.13 -5.02 6.03
C ARG A 81 4.49 -4.79 5.39
N ASP A 82 4.75 -5.51 4.30
CA ASP A 82 6.05 -5.57 3.64
C ASP A 82 6.16 -4.55 2.47
N GLU A 83 5.17 -3.67 2.28
CA GLU A 83 5.28 -2.55 1.33
C GLU A 83 6.40 -1.61 1.76
N SER A 84 7.26 -1.23 0.81
CA SER A 84 8.40 -0.36 1.04
C SER A 84 7.97 1.10 1.11
N LEU A 85 8.56 1.85 2.05
CA LEU A 85 8.42 3.31 2.16
C LEU A 85 9.60 4.09 1.55
N GLY A 86 10.53 3.40 0.85
CA GLY A 86 11.63 4.05 0.12
C GLY A 86 12.89 4.36 0.93
N ASP A 87 12.87 4.21 2.26
CA ASP A 87 13.98 4.47 3.20
C ASP A 87 14.54 3.19 3.86
N GLY A 88 14.21 2.02 3.29
CA GLY A 88 14.54 0.72 3.88
C GLY A 88 13.59 0.31 5.02
N ARG A 89 12.54 1.09 5.29
CA ARG A 89 11.45 0.70 6.19
C ARG A 89 10.30 0.10 5.43
N THR A 90 9.54 -0.71 6.15
CA THR A 90 8.27 -1.24 5.67
C THR A 90 7.09 -0.51 6.30
N LEU A 91 5.93 -0.57 5.63
CA LEU A 91 4.69 0.03 6.12
C LEU A 91 4.34 -0.51 7.52
N GLY A 92 4.51 -1.81 7.75
CA GLY A 92 4.23 -2.41 9.07
C GLY A 92 5.17 -1.95 10.18
N GLU A 93 6.46 -1.77 9.89
CA GLU A 93 7.43 -1.24 10.85
C GLU A 93 7.10 0.21 11.22
N ALA A 94 6.73 1.03 10.24
CA ALA A 94 6.32 2.41 10.46
C ALA A 94 5.00 2.48 11.25
N SER A 95 4.00 1.64 10.95
CA SER A 95 2.76 1.55 11.73
C SER A 95 3.03 1.19 13.18
N ALA A 96 3.90 0.20 13.44
CA ALA A 96 4.25 -0.19 14.79
C ALA A 96 4.98 0.93 15.55
N GLN A 97 5.92 1.64 14.91
CA GLN A 97 6.61 2.77 15.53
C GLN A 97 5.63 3.91 15.85
N ALA A 98 4.75 4.29 14.92
CA ALA A 98 3.79 5.35 15.12
C ALA A 98 2.79 5.01 16.23
N MET A 99 2.20 3.82 16.20
CA MET A 99 1.05 3.48 17.03
C MET A 99 1.43 2.90 18.40
N ASN A 100 2.52 2.14 18.50
CA ASN A 100 2.95 1.56 19.79
C ASN A 100 3.93 2.47 20.54
N ASN A 101 4.76 3.24 19.80
CA ASN A 101 5.81 4.05 20.40
C ASN A 101 5.51 5.56 20.31
N GLY A 102 4.42 5.96 19.64
CA GLY A 102 4.07 7.37 19.45
C GLY A 102 5.07 8.14 18.59
N ASP A 103 5.81 7.47 17.70
CA ASP A 103 6.83 8.09 16.85
C ASP A 103 6.18 9.01 15.79
N PRO A 104 6.40 10.34 15.86
CA PRO A 104 5.78 11.30 14.96
C PRO A 104 6.40 11.29 13.55
N GLU A 105 7.67 10.91 13.41
CA GLU A 105 8.30 10.78 12.09
C GLU A 105 7.76 9.55 11.36
N ALA A 106 7.55 8.45 12.11
CA ALA A 106 6.89 7.27 11.57
C ALA A 106 5.46 7.59 11.12
N GLU A 107 4.68 8.32 11.92
CA GLU A 107 3.35 8.77 11.51
C GLU A 107 3.39 9.65 10.25
N GLY A 108 4.35 10.58 10.17
CA GLY A 108 4.55 11.42 8.98
C GLY A 108 4.73 10.60 7.71
N ARG A 109 5.55 9.54 7.75
CA ARG A 109 5.74 8.60 6.64
C ARG A 109 4.45 7.86 6.26
N LEU A 110 3.62 7.49 7.24
CA LEU A 110 2.34 6.83 6.96
C LEU A 110 1.34 7.77 6.29
N VAL A 111 1.35 9.05 6.66
CA VAL A 111 0.53 10.08 6.01
C VAL A 111 1.00 10.32 4.57
N GLU A 112 2.31 10.39 4.34
CA GLU A 112 2.90 10.51 3.00
C GLU A 112 2.55 9.30 2.13
N TYR A 113 2.71 8.08 2.65
CA TYR A 113 2.26 6.86 1.98
C TYR A 113 0.79 6.92 1.55
N CYS A 114 -0.10 7.37 2.43
CA CYS A 114 -1.51 7.51 2.10
C CYS A 114 -1.77 8.61 1.06
N ALA A 115 -1.00 9.70 1.06
CA ALA A 115 -1.09 10.73 0.04
C ALA A 115 -0.58 10.24 -1.33
N ASP A 116 0.54 9.51 -1.36
CA ASP A 116 1.10 8.91 -2.57
C ASP A 116 0.16 7.86 -3.18
N ALA A 117 -0.60 7.16 -2.33
CA ALA A 117 -1.66 6.24 -2.75
C ALA A 117 -2.98 6.93 -3.17
N GLY A 118 -3.07 8.28 -3.08
CA GLY A 118 -4.27 9.06 -3.45
C GLY A 118 -5.38 9.08 -2.40
N PHE A 119 -5.02 8.87 -1.13
CA PHE A 119 -5.92 8.81 0.02
C PHE A 119 -5.59 9.86 1.09
N GLU A 120 -5.01 11.00 0.69
CA GLU A 120 -4.60 12.08 1.58
C GLU A 120 -5.73 12.55 2.50
N THR A 121 -6.97 12.58 1.99
CA THR A 121 -8.16 13.03 2.73
C THR A 121 -8.65 12.04 3.78
N LEU A 122 -8.13 10.80 3.79
CA LEU A 122 -8.50 9.79 4.78
C LEU A 122 -7.63 9.87 6.03
N THR A 123 -6.55 10.63 5.99
CA THR A 123 -5.63 10.84 7.12
C THR A 123 -5.82 12.22 7.73
N ARG A 124 -5.39 12.35 8.99
CA ARG A 124 -5.56 13.51 9.87
C ARG A 124 -6.99 13.69 10.40
#